data_AF-W7W6J9-F1
#
_entry.id   AF-W7W6J9-F1
#
_cell.length_a   1.000
_cell.length_b   1.000
_cell.length_c   1.000
_cell.angle_alpha   90.00
_cell.angle_beta   90.00
_cell.angle_gamma   90.00
#
_symmetry.space_group_name_H-M   'P 1'
#
loop_
_entity.id
_entity.type
_entity.pdbx_description
1 polymer ?
#
loop_
_entity_poly.entity_id
_entity_poly.type
_entity_poly.pdbx_seq_one_letter_code
_entity_poly.pdbx_strand_id
1 'polypeptide(L)' 'MLRFGRLEVDAGGRQARLDGKPCDLTSYQFDLLQVLANAPGRVLSRDQIMMR' A
#
# COMPACT_ATOMS: atom_id res chain seq x y z
N MET A 1 -9.40 -3.78 4.63
CA MET A 1 -9.48 -2.70 3.62
C MET A 1 -9.10 -1.39 4.29
N LEU A 2 -8.16 -0.63 3.72
CA LEU A 2 -7.70 0.69 4.18
C LEU A 2 -8.06 1.75 3.14
N ARG A 3 -8.34 2.99 3.58
CA ARG A 3 -8.72 4.10 2.69
C ARG A 3 -7.97 5.38 3.05
N PHE A 4 -7.37 6.00 2.04
CA PHE A 4 -6.60 7.25 2.16
C PHE A 4 -7.08 8.23 1.08
N GLY A 5 -8.11 8.99 1.40
CA GLY A 5 -8.79 9.85 0.42
C GLY A 5 -9.30 9.02 -0.77
N ARG A 6 -8.70 9.25 -1.94
CA ARG A 6 -9.05 8.61 -3.22
C ARG A 6 -8.43 7.22 -3.40
N LEU A 7 -7.51 6.83 -2.53
CA LEU A 7 -6.81 5.55 -2.57
C LEU A 7 -7.50 4.53 -1.66
N GLU A 8 -7.73 3.34 -2.18
CA GLU A 8 -8.24 2.17 -1.45
C GLU A 8 -7.21 1.03 -1.55
N VAL A 9 -6.97 0.33 -0.43
CA VAL A 9 -6.06 -0.82 -0.37
C VAL A 9 -6.78 -2.01 0.27
N ASP A 10 -6.95 -3.07 -0.51
CA ASP A 10 -7.43 -4.37 -0.03
C ASP A 10 -6.26 -5.34 0.12
N ALA A 11 -5.85 -5.57 1.36
CA ALA A 11 -4.79 -6.52 1.70
C ALA A 11 -5.22 -7.98 1.49
N GLY A 12 -6.52 -8.29 1.63
CA GLY A 12 -7.02 -9.66 1.45
C GLY A 12 -7.01 -10.09 -0.01
N GLY A 13 -7.45 -9.19 -0.90
CA GLY A 13 -7.43 -9.39 -2.35
C GLY A 13 -6.16 -8.94 -3.06
N ARG A 14 -5.16 -8.41 -2.33
CA ARG A 14 -3.96 -7.77 -2.87
C ARG A 14 -4.26 -6.79 -4.02
N GLN A 15 -5.22 -5.90 -3.81
CA GLN A 15 -5.66 -4.94 -4.83
C GLN A 15 -5.63 -3.51 -4.28
N ALA A 16 -5.11 -2.58 -5.07
CA ALA A 16 -5.21 -1.15 -4.81
C ALA A 16 -6.12 -0.50 -5.86
N ARG A 17 -6.88 0.52 -5.45
CA ARG A 17 -7.70 1.31 -6.37
C ARG A 17 -7.47 2.80 -6.11
N LEU A 18 -7.35 3.57 -7.18
CA LEU A 18 -7.31 5.03 -7.13
C LEU A 18 -8.52 5.57 -7.87
N ASP A 19 -9.33 6.39 -7.21
CA ASP A 19 -10.59 6.90 -7.77
C ASP A 19 -11.50 5.75 -8.28
N GLY A 20 -11.54 4.66 -7.50
CA GLY A 20 -12.31 3.45 -7.81
C GLY A 20 -11.73 2.57 -8.92
N LYS A 21 -10.65 2.97 -9.59
CA LYS A 21 -10.01 2.20 -10.67
C LYS A 21 -8.86 1.34 -10.15
N PRO A 22 -8.77 0.05 -10.52
CA PRO A 22 -7.64 -0.80 -10.15
C PRO A 22 -6.30 -0.21 -10.59
N CYS A 23 -5.32 -0.24 -9.70
CA CYS A 23 -3.93 0.06 -10.03
C CYS A 23 -3.23 -1.22 -10.47
N ASP A 24 -2.57 -1.19 -11.62
CA ASP A 24 -1.69 -2.27 -12.05
C ASP A 24 -0.35 -2.14 -11.32
N LEU A 25 -0.20 -2.96 -10.27
CA LEU A 25 0.98 -2.97 -9.42
C LEU A 25 1.63 -4.35 -9.52
N THR A 26 2.96 -4.36 -9.64
CA THR A 26 3.70 -5.60 -9.42
C THR A 26 3.55 -6.04 -7.96
N SER A 27 3.80 -7.32 -7.67
CA SER A 27 3.78 -7.85 -6.30
C SER A 27 4.61 -6.99 -5.35
N TYR A 28 5.83 -6.63 -5.77
CA TYR A 28 6.74 -5.81 -4.97
C TYR A 28 6.20 -4.40 -4.70
N GLN A 29 5.60 -3.76 -5.69
CA GLN A 29 4.98 -2.43 -5.51
C GLN A 29 3.80 -2.49 -4.54
N PHE A 30 3.00 -3.57 -4.60
CA PHE A 30 1.91 -3.77 -3.67
C PHE A 30 2.41 -3.98 -2.24
N ASP A 31 3.46 -4.80 -2.05
CA ASP A 31 4.06 -5.03 -0.72
C ASP A 31 4.57 -3.72 -0.11
N LEU A 32 5.28 -2.90 -0.91
CA LEU A 32 5.73 -1.58 -0.48
C LEU A 32 4.56 -0.68 -0.08
N LEU A 33 3.50 -0.64 -0.89
CA LEU A 33 2.30 0.13 -0.57
C LEU A 33 1.66 -0.34 0.73
N GLN A 34 1.60 -1.66 0.96
CA GLN A 34 1.03 -2.24 2.18
C GLN A 34 1.85 -1.86 3.42
N VAL A 35 3.19 -1.83 3.32
CA VAL A 35 4.06 -1.35 4.41
C VAL A 35 3.75 0.10 4.76
N LEU A 36 3.65 0.97 3.75
CA LEU A 36 3.34 2.39 3.95
C LEU A 36 1.92 2.60 4.51
N ALA A 37 0.93 1.86 3.99
CA ALA A 37 -0.46 1.94 4.41
C ALA A 37 -0.68 1.50 5.86
N ASN A 38 0.13 0.57 6.37
CA ASN A 38 0.08 0.12 7.77
C ASN A 38 0.79 1.06 8.76
N ALA A 39 1.54 2.05 8.28
CA ALA A 39 2.24 3.03 9.11
C ALA A 39 1.94 4.48 8.65
N PRO A 40 0.66 4.91 8.59
CA PRO A 40 0.30 6.22 8.07
C PRO A 40 0.89 7.34 8.92
N GLY A 41 1.42 8.38 8.25
CA GLY A 41 2.01 9.56 8.90
C GLY A 41 3.39 9.33 9.52
N ARG A 42 3.98 8.14 9.38
CA ARG A 42 5.36 7.86 9.82
C ARG A 42 6.31 7.85 8.63
N VAL A 43 7.45 8.49 8.81
CA VAL A 43 8.57 8.35 7.86
C VAL A 43 9.25 7.01 8.14
N LEU A 44 9.38 6.18 7.11
CA LEU A 44 10.08 4.89 7.18
C LEU A 44 11.39 4.98 6.39
N SER A 45 12.49 4.48 6.98
CA SER A 45 13.75 4.31 6.27
C SER A 45 13.67 3.13 5.29
N ARG A 46 14.60 3.09 4.33
CA ARG A 46 14.72 1.96 3.39
C ARG A 46 14.91 0.63 4.14
N ASP A 47 15.78 0.59 5.14
CA ASP A 47 16.03 -0.62 5.93
C ASP A 47 14.77 -1.10 6.68
N GLN A 48 13.98 -0.17 7.22
CA GLN A 48 12.71 -0.50 7.89
C GLN A 48 11.68 -1.11 6.93
N ILE A 49 11.71 -0.70 5.66
CA ILE A 49 10.84 -1.25 4.62
C ILE A 49 11.32 -2.65 4.20
N MET A 50 12.64 -2.88 4.14
CA MET A 50 13.23 -4.14 3.65
C MET A 50 13.24 -5.28 4.69
N MET A 51 13.01 -4.99 5.97
CA MET A 51 12.96 -5.99 7.06
C MET A 51 11.55 -6.52 7.38
N ARG A 52 10.54 -6.15 6.60
CA ARG A 52 9.10 -6.41 6.86
C ARG A 52 8.52 -7.48 5.95
#